data_AF-A0A1U7W4G2-F1
#
_entry.id   AF-A0A1U7W4G2-F1
#
_cell.length_a   1.000
_cell.length_b   1.000
_cell.length_c   1.000
_cell.angle_alpha   90.00
_cell.angle_beta   90.00
_cell.angle_gamma   90.00
#
_symmetry.space_group_name_H-M   'P 1'
#
loop_
_entity.id
_entity.type
_entity.pdbx_description
1 polymer ?
#
loop_
_entity_poly.entity_id
_entity_poly.type
_entity_poly.pdbx_seq_one_letter_code
_entity_poly.pdbx_strand_id
1 'polypeptide(L)'
;MKRVWVSKKFSYIFEASPSKDQACFMQSLYAYCSGYMVSTYSLLSRLGGLYSLYCLYETQPFKPPFKIYISLGDLKNLRNIIAEAKAKDVKVVPALVKRMLDRNMFLFGSVDVNEGSVAERLDELTEIQNASIRIASKKYVTDTFLATVCYVDLLNSANILMEILSRPILY
;
A
#
# COMPACT_ATOMS: atom_id res chain seq x y z
N MET A 1 -4.06 -13.18 -13.44
CA MET A 1 -3.77 -12.08 -12.49
C MET A 1 -2.61 -11.20 -12.96
N LYS A 2 -1.38 -11.73 -13.19
CA LYS A 2 -0.23 -10.92 -13.69
C LYS A 2 -0.52 -10.01 -14.91
N ARG A 3 -1.31 -10.45 -15.89
CA ARG A 3 -1.63 -9.64 -17.09
C ARG A 3 -2.31 -8.31 -16.78
N VAL A 4 -3.26 -8.30 -15.84
CA VAL A 4 -3.97 -7.07 -15.44
C VAL A 4 -3.00 -6.10 -14.77
N TRP A 5 -2.12 -6.59 -13.90
CA TRP A 5 -1.14 -5.77 -13.18
C TRP A 5 -0.08 -5.19 -14.11
N VAL A 6 0.41 -5.99 -15.06
CA VAL A 6 1.34 -5.52 -16.12
C VAL A 6 0.65 -4.45 -16.98
N SER A 7 -0.60 -4.68 -17.40
CA SER A 7 -1.36 -3.69 -18.19
C SER A 7 -1.59 -2.36 -17.45
N LYS A 8 -1.73 -2.42 -16.12
CA LYS A 8 -1.90 -1.26 -15.25
C LYS A 8 -0.59 -0.68 -14.74
N LYS A 9 0.56 -1.15 -15.25
CA LYS A 9 1.91 -0.70 -14.86
C LYS A 9 2.23 -0.84 -13.36
N PHE A 10 1.46 -1.65 -12.62
CA PHE A 10 1.72 -1.88 -11.19
C PHE A 10 2.97 -2.74 -10.93
N SER A 11 3.50 -3.42 -11.96
CA SER A 11 4.79 -4.13 -11.86
C SER A 11 5.95 -3.22 -11.44
N TYR A 12 5.79 -1.92 -11.62
CA TYR A 12 6.78 -0.90 -11.32
C TYR A 12 6.85 -0.46 -9.85
N ILE A 13 5.95 -0.95 -8.99
CA ILE A 13 6.00 -0.64 -7.54
C ILE A 13 7.35 -0.97 -6.92
N PHE A 14 8.08 -1.94 -7.49
CA PHE A 14 9.39 -2.39 -7.02
C PHE A 14 10.56 -1.83 -7.85
N GLU A 15 10.34 -1.06 -8.92
CA GLU A 15 11.46 -0.45 -9.67
C GLU A 15 12.22 0.59 -8.86
N ALA A 16 11.55 1.22 -7.90
CA ALA A 16 12.15 2.14 -6.96
C ALA A 16 12.77 1.44 -5.73
N SER A 17 12.86 0.10 -5.71
CA SER A 17 13.40 -0.60 -4.54
C SER A 17 14.91 -0.35 -4.39
N PRO A 18 15.42 -0.20 -3.17
CA PRO A 18 16.85 -0.08 -2.94
C PRO A 18 17.59 -1.38 -3.33
N SER A 19 18.84 -1.23 -3.77
CA SER A 19 19.69 -2.38 -4.14
C SER A 19 20.23 -3.14 -2.92
N LYS A 20 20.26 -2.48 -1.76
CA LYS A 20 20.62 -3.05 -0.45
C LYS A 20 19.38 -3.10 0.45
N ASP A 21 19.41 -3.94 1.48
CA ASP A 21 18.38 -4.02 2.52
C ASP A 21 16.95 -4.26 2.00
N GLN A 22 16.83 -5.08 0.96
CA GLN A 22 15.55 -5.44 0.33
C GLN A 22 14.52 -6.01 1.32
N ALA A 23 15.00 -6.74 2.34
CA ALA A 23 14.16 -7.24 3.42
C ALA A 23 13.53 -6.11 4.23
N CYS A 24 14.32 -5.09 4.59
CA CYS A 24 13.85 -3.90 5.31
C CYS A 24 12.81 -3.17 4.47
N PHE A 25 13.14 -2.89 3.20
CA PHE A 25 12.21 -2.26 2.26
C PHE A 25 10.86 -3.00 2.18
N MET A 26 10.90 -4.33 2.02
CA MET A 26 9.67 -5.13 1.95
C MET A 26 8.87 -5.12 3.24
N GLN A 27 9.54 -5.27 4.40
CA GLN A 27 8.86 -5.19 5.68
C GLN A 27 8.27 -3.80 5.94
N SER A 28 8.87 -2.73 5.45
CA SER A 28 8.32 -1.38 5.56
C SER A 28 7.07 -1.18 4.73
N LEU A 29 7.04 -1.69 3.50
CA LEU A 29 5.83 -1.70 2.68
C LEU A 29 4.70 -2.48 3.36
N TYR A 30 5.04 -3.63 3.96
CA TYR A 30 4.08 -4.41 4.74
C TYR A 30 3.63 -3.65 5.98
N ALA A 31 4.53 -3.04 6.75
CA ALA A 31 4.21 -2.27 7.95
C ALA A 31 3.25 -1.12 7.64
N TYR A 32 3.48 -0.41 6.53
CA TYR A 32 2.58 0.66 6.07
C TYR A 32 1.17 0.14 5.78
N CYS A 33 1.03 -0.96 5.04
CA CYS A 33 -0.27 -1.56 4.74
C CYS A 33 -0.94 -2.16 5.99
N SER A 34 -0.14 -2.77 6.88
CA SER A 34 -0.59 -3.27 8.17
C SER A 34 -1.11 -2.15 9.06
N GLY A 35 -0.50 -0.96 9.03
CA GLY A 35 -0.99 0.24 9.72
C GLY A 35 -2.45 0.56 9.40
N TYR A 36 -2.84 0.50 8.13
CA TYR A 36 -4.25 0.65 7.73
C TYR A 36 -5.11 -0.51 8.22
N MET A 37 -4.63 -1.75 8.15
CA MET A 37 -5.36 -2.92 8.62
C MET A 37 -5.69 -2.84 10.13
N VAL A 38 -4.74 -2.36 10.94
CA VAL A 38 -4.84 -2.33 12.41
C VAL A 38 -5.45 -1.03 12.95
N SER A 39 -5.64 -0.04 12.09
CA SER A 39 -6.25 1.25 12.43
C SER A 39 -7.69 1.14 12.92
N THR A 40 -8.17 2.22 13.56
CA THR A 40 -9.57 2.43 13.93
C THR A 40 -10.41 3.01 12.79
N TYR A 41 -9.87 3.07 11.56
CA TYR A 41 -10.57 3.60 10.40
C TYR A 41 -11.76 2.72 9.96
N SER A 42 -12.47 3.18 8.93
CA SER A 42 -13.58 2.45 8.33
C SER A 42 -13.17 1.03 7.92
N LEU A 43 -14.13 0.10 7.91
CA LEU A 43 -13.90 -1.27 7.43
C LEU A 43 -13.30 -1.27 6.01
N LEU A 44 -13.73 -0.36 5.13
CA LEU A 44 -13.19 -0.26 3.77
C LEU A 44 -11.70 0.06 3.77
N SER A 45 -11.27 1.01 4.60
CA SER A 45 -9.86 1.40 4.75
C SER A 45 -9.02 0.22 5.27
N ARG A 46 -9.51 -0.48 6.29
CA ARG A 46 -8.85 -1.65 6.88
C ARG A 46 -8.76 -2.81 5.90
N LEU A 47 -9.82 -3.04 5.12
CA LEU A 47 -9.82 -4.01 4.01
C LEU A 47 -8.84 -3.61 2.91
N GLY A 48 -8.73 -2.32 2.59
CA GLY A 48 -7.72 -1.79 1.67
C GLY A 48 -6.30 -2.17 2.10
N GLY A 49 -5.98 -2.04 3.39
CA GLY A 49 -4.71 -2.49 3.95
C GLY A 49 -4.47 -3.99 3.76
N LEU A 50 -5.48 -4.83 4.09
CA LEU A 50 -5.42 -6.29 3.92
C LEU A 50 -5.20 -6.71 2.45
N TYR A 51 -5.96 -6.13 1.51
CA TYR A 51 -5.78 -6.43 0.09
C TYR A 51 -4.43 -5.96 -0.44
N SER A 52 -3.94 -4.82 0.05
CA SER A 52 -2.61 -4.30 -0.33
C SER A 52 -1.50 -5.24 0.14
N LEU A 53 -1.57 -5.76 1.37
CA LEU A 53 -0.64 -6.79 1.88
C LEU A 53 -0.60 -8.03 0.97
N TYR A 54 -1.78 -8.53 0.61
CA TYR A 54 -1.90 -9.68 -0.28
C TYR A 54 -1.28 -9.40 -1.65
N CYS A 55 -1.60 -8.26 -2.26
CA CYS A 55 -1.07 -7.86 -3.56
C CYS A 55 0.44 -7.70 -3.55
N LEU A 56 1.00 -7.03 -2.54
CA LEU A 56 2.44 -6.86 -2.38
C LEU A 56 3.16 -8.21 -2.29
N TYR A 57 2.62 -9.17 -1.53
CA TYR A 57 3.21 -10.49 -1.45
C TYR A 57 3.17 -11.26 -2.78
N GLU A 58 2.05 -11.24 -3.50
CA GLU A 58 1.90 -11.96 -4.77
C GLU A 58 2.73 -11.36 -5.91
N THR A 59 3.04 -10.07 -5.83
CA THR A 59 3.71 -9.32 -6.90
C THR A 59 5.19 -9.07 -6.65
N GLN A 60 5.69 -9.35 -5.44
CA GLN A 60 7.09 -9.14 -5.12
C GLN A 60 8.04 -9.89 -6.08
N PRO A 61 9.18 -9.29 -6.46
CA PRO A 61 10.12 -9.91 -7.40
C PRO A 61 11.01 -10.99 -6.73
N PHE A 62 10.94 -11.13 -5.41
CA PHE A 62 11.88 -11.94 -4.62
C PHE A 62 11.53 -13.43 -4.64
N LYS A 63 12.58 -14.25 -4.73
CA LYS A 63 12.51 -15.71 -4.65
C LYS A 63 13.64 -16.20 -3.72
N PRO A 64 13.32 -16.78 -2.54
CA PRO A 64 11.97 -16.99 -2.00
C PRO A 64 11.27 -15.67 -1.62
N PRO A 65 9.92 -15.65 -1.58
CA PRO A 65 9.17 -14.45 -1.21
C PRO A 65 9.39 -14.10 0.27
N PHE A 66 9.55 -12.80 0.56
CA PHE A 66 9.49 -12.29 1.92
C PHE A 66 8.08 -12.48 2.49
N LYS A 67 8.02 -13.03 3.70
CA LYS A 67 6.78 -13.22 4.44
C LYS A 67 6.31 -11.90 5.06
N ILE A 68 5.01 -11.77 5.21
CA ILE A 68 4.37 -10.64 5.88
C ILE A 68 4.55 -10.83 7.39
N TYR A 69 5.30 -9.96 8.05
CA TYR A 69 5.36 -9.96 9.51
C TYR A 69 4.01 -9.51 10.09
N ILE A 70 3.51 -10.24 11.08
CA ILE A 70 2.31 -9.88 11.83
C ILE A 70 2.54 -10.10 13.33
N SER A 71 2.24 -9.07 14.13
CA SER A 71 2.32 -9.19 15.59
C SER A 71 1.10 -9.92 16.16
N LEU A 72 1.21 -10.37 17.42
CA LEU A 72 0.07 -10.97 18.11
C LEU A 72 -1.11 -9.99 18.27
N GLY A 73 -0.83 -8.69 18.45
CA GLY A 73 -1.85 -7.64 18.49
C GLY A 73 -2.56 -7.49 17.14
N ASP A 74 -1.80 -7.46 16.06
CA ASP A 74 -2.34 -7.34 14.70
C ASP A 74 -3.14 -8.56 14.28
N LEU A 75 -2.80 -9.74 14.79
CA LEU A 75 -3.58 -10.95 14.57
C LEU A 75 -4.99 -10.85 15.17
N LYS A 76 -5.14 -10.20 16.35
CA LYS A 76 -6.47 -9.91 16.92
C LYS A 76 -7.25 -8.95 16.02
N ASN A 77 -6.58 -7.93 15.47
CA ASN A 77 -7.20 -7.01 14.52
C ASN A 77 -7.65 -7.70 13.24
N LEU A 78 -6.84 -8.62 12.69
CA LEU A 78 -7.20 -9.42 11.52
C LEU A 78 -8.45 -10.29 11.80
N ARG A 79 -8.54 -10.90 12.99
CA ARG A 79 -9.74 -11.63 13.41
C ARG A 79 -10.98 -10.73 13.44
N ASN A 80 -10.85 -9.50 13.94
CA ASN A 80 -11.96 -8.54 13.98
C ASN A 80 -12.42 -8.15 12.58
N ILE A 81 -11.50 -7.89 11.64
CA ILE A 81 -11.83 -7.61 10.24
C ILE A 81 -12.63 -8.76 9.63
N ILE A 82 -12.22 -10.01 9.88
CA ILE A 82 -12.93 -11.19 9.35
C ILE A 82 -14.35 -11.27 9.93
N ALA A 83 -14.52 -11.00 11.22
CA ALA A 83 -15.83 -11.01 11.87
C ALA A 83 -16.74 -9.92 11.30
N GLU A 84 -16.24 -8.68 11.18
CA GLU A 84 -16.98 -7.56 10.59
C GLU A 84 -17.33 -7.81 9.11
N ALA A 85 -16.40 -8.34 8.33
CA ALA A 85 -16.64 -8.68 6.93
C ALA A 85 -17.73 -9.76 6.79
N LYS A 86 -17.74 -10.78 7.66
CA LYS A 86 -18.82 -11.78 7.70
C LYS A 86 -20.17 -11.16 8.06
N ALA A 87 -20.20 -10.25 9.03
CA ALA A 87 -21.42 -9.54 9.43
C ALA A 87 -22.01 -8.70 8.28
N LYS A 88 -21.15 -8.20 7.37
CA LYS A 88 -21.56 -7.45 6.16
C LYS A 88 -21.66 -8.31 4.89
N ASP A 89 -21.69 -9.64 5.03
CA ASP A 89 -21.74 -10.62 3.93
C ASP A 89 -20.62 -10.49 2.86
N VAL A 90 -19.47 -9.94 3.23
CA VAL A 90 -18.30 -9.83 2.35
C VAL A 90 -17.50 -11.14 2.37
N LYS A 91 -18.03 -12.18 1.70
CA LYS A 91 -17.50 -13.56 1.71
C LYS A 91 -16.07 -13.70 1.18
N VAL A 92 -15.63 -12.78 0.33
CA VAL A 92 -14.29 -12.80 -0.28
C VAL A 92 -13.17 -12.61 0.77
N VAL A 93 -13.42 -11.86 1.84
CA VAL A 93 -12.39 -11.54 2.85
C VAL A 93 -11.98 -12.79 3.65
N PRO A 94 -12.91 -13.57 4.25
CA PRO A 94 -12.55 -14.83 4.89
C PRO A 94 -11.82 -15.81 3.96
N ALA A 95 -12.27 -15.93 2.70
CA ALA A 95 -11.64 -16.81 1.71
C ALA A 95 -10.20 -16.37 1.39
N LEU A 96 -9.96 -15.06 1.28
CA LEU A 96 -8.65 -14.49 1.08
C LEU A 96 -7.71 -14.79 2.26
N VAL A 97 -8.15 -14.50 3.49
CA VAL A 97 -7.29 -14.73 4.67
C VAL A 97 -6.96 -16.21 4.83
N LYS A 98 -7.94 -17.10 4.62
CA LYS A 98 -7.68 -18.55 4.60
C LYS A 98 -6.60 -18.90 3.59
N ARG A 99 -6.67 -18.37 2.36
CA ARG A 99 -5.65 -18.61 1.34
C ARG A 99 -4.27 -18.09 1.76
N MET A 100 -4.20 -16.93 2.40
CA MET A 100 -2.92 -16.38 2.88
C MET A 100 -2.27 -17.27 3.95
N LEU A 101 -3.08 -17.85 4.84
CA LEU A 101 -2.64 -18.82 5.85
C LEU A 101 -2.21 -20.14 5.20
N ASP A 102 -3.03 -20.71 4.32
CA ASP A 102 -2.75 -21.97 3.61
C ASP A 102 -1.45 -21.89 2.80
N ARG A 103 -1.12 -20.70 2.26
CA ARG A 103 0.11 -20.44 1.52
C ARG A 103 1.31 -20.03 2.39
N ASN A 104 1.18 -20.06 3.72
CA ASN A 104 2.24 -19.71 4.66
C ASN A 104 2.85 -18.31 4.38
N MET A 105 1.98 -17.34 4.08
CA MET A 105 2.38 -15.97 3.71
C MET A 105 2.85 -15.15 4.91
N PHE A 106 2.47 -15.54 6.12
CA PHE A 106 2.75 -14.79 7.34
C PHE A 106 3.97 -15.32 8.10
N LEU A 107 4.68 -14.40 8.73
CA LEU A 107 5.65 -14.64 9.78
C LEU A 107 5.08 -14.08 11.08
N PHE A 108 4.81 -14.95 12.05
CA PHE A 108 4.27 -14.53 13.35
C PHE A 108 5.41 -14.17 14.29
N GLY A 109 5.30 -13.03 14.96
CA GLY A 109 6.27 -12.64 15.98
C GLY A 109 5.65 -11.83 17.11
N SER A 110 6.42 -11.74 18.19
CA SER A 110 6.18 -10.85 19.31
C SER A 110 7.31 -9.82 19.26
N VAL A 111 6.96 -8.57 18.98
CA VAL A 111 7.84 -7.43 19.22
C VAL A 111 7.07 -6.56 20.19
N ASP A 112 7.63 -6.35 21.39
CA ASP A 112 7.18 -5.30 22.28
C ASP A 112 7.56 -3.98 21.63
N VAL A 113 6.58 -3.33 21.02
CA VAL A 113 6.80 -2.09 20.30
C VAL A 113 6.68 -0.95 21.31
N ASN A 114 7.81 -0.41 21.77
CA ASN A 114 7.82 0.87 22.45
C ASN A 114 7.50 1.97 21.42
N GLU A 115 6.37 2.67 21.61
CA GLU A 115 5.75 3.60 20.65
C GLU A 115 6.73 4.69 20.13
N GLY A 116 7.69 5.12 20.95
CA GLY A 116 8.69 6.13 20.56
C GLY A 116 9.61 5.70 19.41
N SER A 117 9.91 4.40 19.28
CA SER A 117 10.83 3.89 18.24
C SER A 117 10.17 3.70 16.87
N VAL A 118 8.83 3.69 16.82
CA VAL A 118 8.06 3.45 15.59
C VAL A 118 7.95 4.71 14.76
N ALA A 119 7.69 5.85 15.42
CA ALA A 119 7.52 7.13 14.75
C ALA A 119 8.82 7.56 14.04
N GLU A 120 9.97 7.49 14.72
CA GLU A 120 11.27 7.80 14.11
C GLU A 120 11.59 6.87 12.93
N ARG A 121 11.37 5.56 13.07
CA ARG A 121 11.60 4.61 11.96
C ARG A 121 10.63 4.82 10.80
N LEU A 122 9.38 5.21 11.07
CA LEU A 122 8.38 5.50 10.06
C LEU A 122 8.75 6.75 9.26
N ASP A 123 9.25 7.80 9.93
CA ASP A 123 9.72 9.02 9.27
C ASP A 123 10.95 8.77 8.40
N GLU A 124 11.96 8.04 8.92
CA GLU A 124 13.13 7.65 8.14
C GLU A 124 12.76 6.83 6.89
N LEU A 125 11.82 5.89 7.04
CA LEU A 125 11.33 5.08 5.93
C LEU A 125 10.51 5.89 4.92
N THR A 126 9.73 6.86 5.40
CA THR A 126 8.97 7.78 4.56
C THR A 126 9.93 8.62 3.72
N GLU A 127 11.03 9.10 4.29
CA GLU A 127 12.05 9.85 3.56
C GLU A 127 12.77 8.99 2.52
N ILE A 128 13.16 7.75 2.84
CA ILE A 128 13.75 6.82 1.88
C ILE A 128 12.78 6.50 0.74
N GLN A 129 11.51 6.29 1.06
CA GLN A 129 10.48 6.02 0.06
C GLN A 129 10.22 7.25 -0.81
N ASN A 130 10.16 8.45 -0.24
CA ASN A 130 10.01 9.71 -0.96
C ASN A 130 11.18 9.97 -1.91
N ALA A 131 12.41 9.70 -1.47
CA ALA A 131 13.61 9.80 -2.31
C ALA A 131 13.54 8.83 -3.49
N SER A 132 13.13 7.59 -3.23
CA SER A 132 13.00 6.53 -4.23
C SER A 132 11.88 6.85 -5.24
N ILE A 133 10.74 7.36 -4.77
CA ILE A 133 9.64 7.85 -5.61
C ILE A 133 10.12 9.02 -6.47
N ARG A 134 10.88 9.98 -5.94
CA ARG A 134 11.41 11.10 -6.73
C ARG A 134 12.32 10.61 -7.86
N ILE A 135 13.14 9.60 -7.62
CA ILE A 135 14.00 8.98 -8.65
C ILE A 135 13.16 8.29 -9.72
N ALA A 136 12.18 7.48 -9.31
CA ALA A 136 11.29 6.77 -10.23
C ALA A 136 10.43 7.75 -11.05
N SER A 137 9.81 8.74 -10.43
CA SER A 137 9.03 9.79 -11.09
C SER A 137 9.85 10.56 -12.12
N LYS A 138 11.11 10.90 -11.82
CA LYS A 138 12.02 11.52 -12.80
C LYS A 138 12.25 10.62 -14.02
N LYS A 139 12.43 9.32 -13.80
CA LYS A 139 12.58 8.31 -14.87
C LYS A 139 11.31 8.12 -15.69
N TYR A 140 10.13 8.16 -15.06
CA TYR A 140 8.83 8.07 -15.75
C TYR A 140 8.50 9.33 -16.56
N VAL A 141 8.87 10.52 -16.07
CA VAL A 141 8.62 11.80 -16.75
C VAL A 141 9.48 11.96 -18.00
N THR A 142 10.68 11.36 -18.02
CA THR A 142 11.52 11.29 -19.22
C THR A 142 10.98 10.35 -20.30
N ASP A 143 10.02 9.48 -19.97
CA ASP A 143 9.38 8.56 -20.91
C ASP A 143 8.16 9.28 -21.55
N THR A 144 8.37 9.79 -22.76
CA THR A 144 7.70 10.95 -23.38
C THR A 144 6.17 10.84 -23.54
N PHE A 145 5.58 9.65 -23.34
CA PHE A 145 4.16 9.40 -23.55
C PHE A 145 3.27 9.72 -22.33
N LEU A 146 3.76 9.55 -21.10
CA LEU A 146 2.95 9.80 -19.88
C LEU A 146 3.00 11.26 -19.42
N ALA A 147 4.08 11.98 -19.73
CA ALA A 147 4.19 13.41 -19.44
C ALA A 147 3.05 14.21 -20.09
N THR A 148 2.68 13.88 -21.33
CA THR A 148 1.58 14.54 -22.05
C THR A 148 0.22 14.25 -21.41
N VAL A 149 -0.04 13.02 -20.97
CA VAL A 149 -1.33 12.66 -20.34
C VAL A 149 -1.47 13.28 -18.95
N CYS A 150 -0.44 13.18 -18.10
CA CYS A 150 -0.49 13.80 -16.78
C CYS A 150 -0.54 15.33 -16.83
N TYR A 151 0.12 15.96 -17.80
CA TYR A 151 0.05 17.41 -18.00
C TYR A 151 -1.34 17.87 -18.43
N VAL A 152 -2.01 17.11 -19.31
CA VAL A 152 -3.39 17.39 -19.74
C VAL A 152 -4.40 17.19 -18.59
N ASP A 153 -4.23 16.17 -17.75
CA ASP A 153 -5.09 15.96 -16.58
C ASP A 153 -4.87 17.04 -15.50
N LEU A 154 -3.62 17.47 -15.28
CA LEU A 154 -3.30 18.56 -14.35
C LEU A 154 -3.85 19.90 -14.84
N LEU A 155 -3.72 20.21 -16.14
CA LEU A 155 -4.31 21.40 -16.76
C LEU A 155 -5.84 21.39 -16.70
N ASN A 156 -6.47 20.25 -16.96
CA ASN A 156 -7.92 20.12 -16.86
C ASN A 156 -8.42 20.31 -15.42
N SER A 157 -7.73 19.72 -14.43
CA SER A 157 -8.09 19.90 -13.02
C SER A 157 -7.85 21.32 -12.52
N ALA A 158 -6.79 22.00 -12.98
CA ALA A 158 -6.53 23.40 -12.69
C ALA A 158 -7.56 24.35 -13.33
N ASN A 159 -7.99 24.08 -14.57
CA ASN A 159 -9.07 24.83 -15.21
C ASN A 159 -10.40 24.68 -14.48
N ILE A 160 -10.75 23.47 -14.02
CA ILE A 160 -11.95 23.23 -13.21
C ILE A 160 -11.88 23.97 -11.88
N LEU A 161 -10.71 24.00 -11.22
CA LEU A 161 -10.51 24.77 -9.99
C LEU A 161 -10.61 26.29 -10.23
N MET A 162 -10.07 26.81 -11.32
CA MET A 162 -10.18 28.22 -11.69
C MET A 162 -11.63 28.61 -12.06
N GLU A 163 -12.39 27.72 -12.69
CA GLU A 163 -13.79 27.93 -13.03
C GLU A 163 -14.70 27.92 -11.79
N ILE A 164 -14.38 27.09 -10.78
CA ILE A 164 -15.05 27.07 -9.47
C ILE A 164 -14.75 28.34 -8.68
N LEU A 165 -13.51 28.84 -8.72
CA LEU A 165 -13.08 30.04 -7.99
C LEU A 165 -13.53 31.35 -8.65
N SER A 166 -13.92 31.33 -9.93
CA SER A 166 -14.36 32.51 -10.68
C SER A 166 -15.87 32.79 -10.59
N ARG A 167 -16.65 31.93 -9.92
CA ARG A 167 -18.10 32.14 -9.76
C ARG A 167 -18.37 33.09 -8.58
N PRO A 168 -18.98 34.28 -8.81
CA PRO A 168 -19.30 35.17 -7.72
C PRO A 168 -20.37 34.52 -6.82
N ILE A 169 -20.10 34.48 -5.53
CA ILE A 169 -21.06 34.08 -4.51
C ILE A 169 -22.07 35.22 -4.38
N LEU A 170 -23.24 35.06 -5.00
CA LEU A 170 -24.40 35.93 -4.77
C LEU A 170 -25.00 35.52 -3.42
N TYR A 171 -24.94 36.44 -2.45
CA TYR A 171 -25.73 36.40 -1.20
C TYR A 171 -27.22 36.63 -1.49
#